data_AF-A0A653D2V3-F1
#
_entry.id   AF-A0A653D2V3-F1
#
_cell.length_a   1.000
_cell.length_b   1.000
_cell.length_c   1.000
_cell.angle_alpha   90.00
_cell.angle_beta   90.00
_cell.angle_gamma   90.00
#
_symmetry.space_group_name_H-M   'P 1'
#
loop_
_entity.id
_entity.type
_entity.pdbx_description
1 polymer ?
#
loop_
_entity_poly.entity_id
_entity_poly.type
_entity_poly.pdbx_seq_one_letter_code
_entity_poly.pdbx_strand_id
1 'polypeptide(L)'
;MERETQSYFINEHGSYNTNSYIKFKYVCHRSGIFKSESKKIRHLKVQGSHKINGYCPEISGKILKNGICEVELVSQHIGHDNNLGHLNLSKTAREDLAAKISLNVPFDSILDEVRDSISGDQIERLHLLTKKDLSNIQQCFNLNNESVRHANDAISFEAWIKEVELTGTVLYYKPQNIQSEEHKEL
;
A
#
# COMPACT_ATOMS: atom_id res chain seq x y z
N MET A 1 -12.78 -14.97 -7.88
CA MET A 1 -13.86 -13.98 -7.67
C MET A 1 -13.38 -12.53 -7.77
N GLU A 2 -12.63 -11.96 -6.82
CA GLU A 2 -12.27 -10.51 -6.85
C GLU A 2 -11.40 -10.10 -8.05
N ARG A 3 -10.45 -10.96 -8.46
CA ARG A 3 -9.61 -10.75 -9.65
C ARG A 3 -10.41 -10.85 -10.96
N GLU A 4 -11.40 -11.73 -11.01
CA GLU A 4 -12.24 -11.95 -12.18
C GLU A 4 -13.30 -10.85 -12.35
N THR A 5 -13.89 -10.41 -11.23
CA THR A 5 -14.93 -9.37 -11.25
C THR A 5 -14.36 -7.97 -11.08
N GLN A 6 -13.04 -7.83 -10.91
CA GLN A 6 -12.33 -6.57 -10.66
C GLN A 6 -13.02 -5.70 -9.61
N SER A 7 -13.53 -6.35 -8.57
CA SER A 7 -14.36 -5.71 -7.56
C SER A 7 -14.11 -6.33 -6.18
N TYR A 8 -14.23 -5.48 -5.17
CA TYR A 8 -13.98 -5.84 -3.78
C TYR A 8 -15.25 -5.57 -2.95
N PHE A 9 -15.63 -6.55 -2.14
CA PHE A 9 -16.79 -6.48 -1.26
C PHE A 9 -16.35 -6.46 0.20
N ILE A 10 -16.96 -5.59 0.99
CA ILE A 10 -16.66 -5.41 2.41
C ILE A 10 -17.88 -5.71 3.26
N ASN A 11 -17.64 -6.20 4.47
CA ASN A 11 -18.68 -6.31 5.48
C ASN A 11 -18.57 -5.10 6.44
N GLU A 12 -19.49 -4.14 6.33
CA GLU A 12 -19.46 -2.91 7.13
C GLU A 12 -19.94 -3.09 8.58
N HIS A 13 -20.83 -4.05 8.84
CA HIS A 13 -21.54 -4.17 10.11
C HIS A 13 -21.40 -5.54 10.79
N GLY A 14 -20.59 -6.44 10.23
CA GLY A 14 -20.46 -7.82 10.68
C GLY A 14 -21.68 -8.68 10.33
N SER A 15 -21.75 -9.87 10.93
CA SER A 15 -22.91 -10.76 10.81
C SER A 15 -23.86 -10.57 11.99
N TYR A 16 -25.17 -10.58 11.72
CA TYR A 16 -26.20 -10.54 12.74
C TYR A 16 -26.69 -11.95 13.05
N ASN A 17 -26.75 -12.31 14.33
CA ASN A 17 -27.19 -13.63 14.78
C ASN A 17 -28.63 -13.57 15.29
N THR A 18 -29.49 -14.45 14.77
CA THR A 18 -30.85 -14.68 15.27
C THR A 18 -30.99 -16.08 15.85
N ASN A 19 -32.09 -16.33 16.55
CA ASN A 19 -32.41 -17.66 17.05
C ASN A 19 -32.50 -18.73 15.95
N SER A 20 -32.73 -18.36 14.69
CA SER A 20 -32.94 -19.28 13.56
C SER A 20 -31.83 -19.26 12.52
N TYR A 21 -31.17 -18.12 12.28
CA TYR A 21 -30.14 -17.96 11.25
C TYR A 21 -29.13 -16.85 11.56
N ILE A 22 -27.96 -16.92 10.91
CA ILE A 22 -26.96 -15.87 10.88
C ILE A 22 -27.10 -15.11 9.56
N LYS A 23 -27.40 -13.81 9.62
CA LYS A 23 -27.47 -12.94 8.44
C LYS A 23 -26.13 -12.28 8.20
N PHE A 24 -25.69 -12.24 6.96
CA PHE A 24 -24.51 -11.48 6.55
C PHE A 24 -24.83 -10.62 5.32
N LYS A 25 -24.08 -9.52 5.20
CA LYS A 25 -24.23 -8.55 4.12
C LYS A 25 -22.85 -8.06 3.72
N TYR A 26 -22.61 -8.06 2.41
CA TYR A 26 -21.38 -7.58 1.81
C TYR A 26 -21.72 -6.52 0.79
N VAL A 27 -21.10 -5.36 0.90
CA VAL A 27 -21.34 -4.20 0.04
C VAL A 27 -20.12 -3.93 -0.82
N CYS A 28 -20.33 -3.43 -2.03
CA CYS A 28 -19.20 -3.00 -2.85
C CYS A 28 -18.41 -1.91 -2.11
N HIS A 29 -17.09 -2.04 -2.04
CA HIS A 29 -16.21 -1.07 -1.37
C HIS A 29 -16.35 0.36 -1.91
N ARG A 30 -16.79 0.51 -3.17
CA ARG A 30 -17.07 1.78 -3.81
C ARG A 30 -18.44 2.37 -3.48
N SER A 31 -19.37 1.57 -2.95
CA SER A 31 -20.71 2.02 -2.55
C SER A 31 -20.64 3.02 -1.40
N GLY A 32 -21.54 4.01 -1.42
CA GLY A 32 -21.68 5.04 -0.40
C GLY A 32 -21.20 6.42 -0.85
N ILE A 33 -21.29 7.37 0.08
CA ILE A 33 -20.98 8.78 -0.15
C ILE A 33 -19.69 9.14 0.56
N PHE A 34 -18.77 9.79 -0.17
CA PHE A 34 -17.57 10.34 0.42
C PHE A 34 -17.90 11.54 1.30
N LYS A 35 -17.54 11.44 2.58
CA LYS A 35 -17.61 12.56 3.53
C LYS A 35 -16.19 12.88 3.98
N SER A 36 -15.71 14.08 3.67
CA SER A 36 -14.38 14.51 4.11
C SER A 36 -14.43 15.03 5.54
N GLU A 37 -13.66 14.43 6.45
CA GLU A 37 -13.45 14.95 7.81
C GLU A 37 -12.24 15.90 7.91
N SER A 38 -11.54 16.11 6.79
CA SER A 38 -10.34 16.94 6.75
C SER A 38 -10.65 18.43 6.93
N LYS A 39 -9.68 19.18 7.47
CA LYS A 39 -9.69 20.66 7.51
C LYS A 39 -9.62 21.34 6.13
N LYS A 40 -9.66 20.58 5.02
CA LYS A 40 -9.56 21.05 3.63
C LYS A 40 -8.30 21.89 3.31
N ILE A 41 -7.21 21.68 4.05
CA ILE A 41 -5.93 22.37 3.83
C ILE A 41 -5.24 21.88 2.54
N ARG A 42 -5.48 20.62 2.15
CA ARG A 42 -4.96 20.03 0.91
C ARG A 42 -6.12 19.68 -0.02
N HIS A 43 -5.91 19.86 -1.31
CA HIS A 43 -6.83 19.37 -2.34
C HIS A 43 -6.91 17.83 -2.32
N LEU A 44 -8.04 17.30 -2.79
CA LEU A 44 -8.17 15.86 -3.03
C LEU A 44 -7.15 15.38 -4.06
N LYS A 45 -6.76 14.11 -3.96
CA LYS A 45 -5.94 13.46 -4.98
C LYS A 45 -6.65 13.53 -6.34
N VAL A 46 -5.89 13.57 -7.43
CA VAL A 46 -6.43 13.55 -8.80
C VAL A 46 -7.33 12.33 -9.04
N GLN A 47 -6.99 11.19 -8.43
CA GLN A 47 -7.79 9.96 -8.45
C GLN A 47 -9.18 10.11 -7.78
N GLY A 48 -9.36 11.14 -6.95
CA GLY A 48 -10.61 11.37 -6.23
C GLY A 48 -10.83 10.38 -5.07
N SER A 49 -12.10 10.17 -4.75
CA SER A 49 -12.54 9.24 -3.69
C SER A 49 -12.71 7.83 -4.23
N HIS A 50 -12.52 6.83 -3.38
CA HIS A 50 -12.89 5.45 -3.68
C HIS A 50 -14.41 5.27 -3.79
N LYS A 51 -15.19 6.17 -3.17
CA LYS A 51 -16.65 6.12 -3.14
C LYS A 51 -17.27 6.76 -4.39
N ILE A 52 -18.28 6.12 -4.96
CA ILE A 52 -18.99 6.57 -6.17
C ILE A 52 -20.03 7.66 -5.90
N ASN A 53 -20.23 8.05 -4.63
CA ASN A 53 -21.30 8.96 -4.21
C ASN A 53 -22.69 8.46 -4.63
N GLY A 54 -22.88 7.15 -4.51
CA GLY A 54 -24.08 6.46 -4.95
C GLY A 54 -24.13 5.06 -4.35
N TYR A 55 -25.15 4.31 -4.73
CA TYR A 55 -25.35 2.96 -4.23
C TYR A 55 -25.05 1.94 -5.32
N CYS A 56 -24.13 1.03 -5.01
CA CYS A 56 -23.88 -0.15 -5.82
C CYS A 56 -24.56 -1.36 -5.15
N PRO A 57 -25.15 -2.29 -5.93
CA PRO A 57 -25.74 -3.51 -5.40
C PRO A 57 -24.81 -4.30 -4.48
N GLU A 58 -25.44 -5.04 -3.59
CA GLU A 58 -24.82 -5.72 -2.46
C GLU A 58 -25.20 -7.20 -2.47
N ILE A 59 -24.32 -8.01 -1.87
CA ILE A 59 -24.51 -9.44 -1.71
C ILE A 59 -25.06 -9.64 -0.31
N SER A 60 -26.19 -10.32 -0.18
CA SER A 60 -26.75 -10.64 1.12
C SER A 60 -27.06 -12.12 1.22
N GLY A 61 -26.91 -12.67 2.41
CA GLY A 61 -27.16 -14.08 2.63
C GLY A 61 -27.51 -14.38 4.07
N LYS A 62 -28.04 -15.59 4.27
CA LYS A 62 -28.35 -16.14 5.59
C LYS A 62 -27.87 -17.58 5.68
N ILE A 63 -27.26 -17.90 6.82
CA ILE A 63 -26.86 -19.25 7.19
C ILE A 63 -27.86 -19.75 8.21
N LEU A 64 -28.66 -20.74 7.83
CA LEU A 64 -29.59 -21.42 8.72
C LEU A 64 -28.82 -22.30 9.70
N LYS A 65 -29.34 -22.50 10.93
CA LYS A 65 -28.68 -23.34 11.95
C LYS A 65 -28.49 -24.81 11.55
N ASN A 66 -29.22 -25.28 10.54
CA ASN A 66 -29.05 -26.61 9.95
C ASN A 66 -27.87 -26.69 8.95
N GLY A 67 -27.09 -25.61 8.80
CA GLY A 67 -25.93 -25.54 7.91
C GLY A 67 -26.25 -25.13 6.47
N ILE A 68 -27.53 -24.92 6.13
CA ILE A 68 -27.92 -24.45 4.78
C ILE A 68 -27.61 -22.96 4.64
N CYS A 69 -26.90 -22.60 3.59
CA CYS A 69 -26.59 -21.21 3.24
C CYS A 69 -27.44 -20.78 2.04
N GLU A 70 -28.26 -19.74 2.23
CA GLU A 70 -29.00 -19.08 1.15
C GLU A 70 -28.34 -17.73 0.86
N VAL A 71 -27.91 -17.54 -0.39
CA VAL A 71 -27.20 -16.34 -0.83
C VAL A 71 -27.91 -15.71 -2.01
N GLU A 72 -28.20 -14.42 -1.91
CA GLU A 72 -28.66 -13.58 -3.01
C GLU A 72 -27.48 -12.77 -3.54
N LEU A 73 -27.03 -13.11 -4.74
CA LEU A 73 -25.88 -12.49 -5.41
C LEU A 73 -26.36 -11.65 -6.59
N VAL A 74 -26.12 -10.34 -6.51
CA VAL A 74 -26.15 -9.47 -7.68
C VAL A 74 -24.72 -9.35 -8.20
N SER A 75 -24.43 -10.02 -9.33
CA SER A 75 -23.08 -10.09 -9.89
C SER A 75 -22.66 -8.82 -10.63
N GLN A 76 -23.62 -8.01 -11.09
CA GLN A 76 -23.36 -6.81 -11.86
C GLN A 76 -23.32 -5.58 -10.95
N HIS A 77 -22.21 -4.85 -11.00
CA HIS A 77 -22.11 -3.52 -10.42
C HIS A 77 -22.94 -2.56 -11.26
N ILE A 78 -23.83 -1.80 -10.61
CA ILE A 78 -24.69 -0.82 -11.27
C ILE A 78 -24.23 0.57 -10.84
N GLY A 79 -24.06 1.47 -11.81
CA GLY A 79 -23.73 2.86 -11.57
C GLY A 79 -22.23 3.17 -11.44
N HIS A 80 -21.33 2.21 -11.66
CA HIS A 80 -19.91 2.48 -11.79
C HIS A 80 -19.14 1.42 -12.57
N ASP A 81 -18.01 1.83 -13.15
CA ASP A 81 -17.07 0.91 -13.79
C ASP A 81 -16.14 0.24 -12.77
N ASN A 82 -15.59 -0.90 -13.16
CA ASN A 82 -14.55 -1.62 -12.43
C ASN A 82 -13.20 -0.93 -12.67
N ASN A 83 -12.92 0.09 -11.86
CA ASN A 83 -11.66 0.83 -11.94
C ASN A 83 -10.59 0.13 -11.09
N LEU A 84 -9.62 -0.49 -11.78
CA LEU A 84 -8.47 -1.16 -11.17
C LEU A 84 -7.72 -0.27 -10.19
N GLY A 85 -7.61 1.05 -10.42
CA GLY A 85 -6.86 1.96 -9.56
C GLY A 85 -7.43 2.10 -8.15
N HIS A 86 -8.71 1.78 -7.95
CA HIS A 86 -9.35 1.79 -6.63
C HIS A 86 -9.30 0.45 -5.91
N LEU A 87 -8.75 -0.59 -6.54
CA LEU A 87 -8.53 -1.88 -5.90
C LEU A 87 -7.25 -1.85 -5.07
N ASN A 88 -7.25 -2.63 -3.98
CA ASN A 88 -6.06 -2.88 -3.20
C ASN A 88 -5.22 -3.97 -3.87
N LEU A 89 -3.89 -3.94 -3.64
CA LEU A 89 -3.04 -5.07 -3.97
C LEU A 89 -3.42 -6.27 -3.10
N SER A 90 -3.39 -7.48 -3.67
CA SER A 90 -3.62 -8.69 -2.88
C SER A 90 -2.54 -8.86 -1.83
N LYS A 91 -2.88 -9.50 -0.71
CA LYS A 91 -1.94 -9.75 0.39
C LYS A 91 -0.68 -10.48 -0.11
N THR A 92 -0.87 -11.51 -0.92
CA THR A 92 0.21 -12.28 -1.56
C THR A 92 1.13 -11.40 -2.40
N ALA A 93 0.57 -10.58 -3.29
CA ALA A 93 1.36 -9.67 -4.13
C ALA A 93 2.16 -8.66 -3.29
N ARG A 94 1.59 -8.17 -2.18
CA ARG A 94 2.32 -7.29 -1.26
C ARG A 94 3.49 -8.00 -0.58
N GLU A 95 3.32 -9.26 -0.19
CA GLU A 95 4.37 -10.09 0.43
C GLU A 95 5.47 -10.39 -0.58
N ASP A 96 5.13 -10.74 -1.83
CA ASP A 96 6.10 -10.99 -2.89
C ASP A 96 6.94 -9.75 -3.22
N LEU A 97 6.29 -8.58 -3.31
CA LEU A 97 6.98 -7.31 -3.52
C LEU A 97 7.88 -6.96 -2.32
N ALA A 98 7.41 -7.19 -1.09
CA ALA A 98 8.21 -6.98 0.11
C ALA A 98 9.45 -7.88 0.13
N ALA A 99 9.33 -9.15 -0.28
CA ALA A 99 10.46 -10.05 -0.42
C ALA A 99 11.49 -9.52 -1.43
N LYS A 100 11.07 -9.06 -2.62
CA LYS A 100 11.99 -8.44 -3.60
C LYS A 100 12.69 -7.20 -3.03
N ILE A 101 11.95 -6.35 -2.31
CA ILE A 101 12.51 -5.16 -1.66
C ILE A 101 13.54 -5.55 -0.59
N SER A 102 13.29 -6.61 0.21
CA SER A 102 14.25 -7.08 1.21
C SER A 102 15.56 -7.61 0.63
N LEU A 103 15.53 -8.06 -0.63
CA LEU A 103 16.71 -8.48 -1.40
C LEU A 103 17.43 -7.29 -2.05
N ASN A 104 17.07 -6.05 -1.69
CA ASN A 104 17.61 -4.81 -2.25
C ASN A 104 17.47 -4.70 -3.78
N VAL A 105 16.44 -5.33 -4.35
CA VAL A 105 16.14 -5.16 -5.78
C VAL A 105 15.68 -3.71 -6.03
N PRO A 106 16.26 -2.99 -7.01
CA PRO A 106 15.86 -1.62 -7.30
C PRO A 106 14.38 -1.52 -7.66
N PHE A 107 13.72 -0.44 -7.21
CA PHE A 107 12.30 -0.23 -7.48
C PHE A 107 11.97 -0.19 -8.97
N ASP A 108 12.86 0.39 -9.79
CA ASP A 108 12.67 0.43 -11.24
C ASP A 108 12.64 -0.97 -11.84
N SER A 109 13.57 -1.85 -11.44
CA SER A 109 13.59 -3.25 -11.86
C SER A 109 12.33 -4.01 -11.44
N ILE A 110 11.84 -3.80 -10.21
CA ILE A 110 10.58 -4.41 -9.75
C ILE A 110 9.40 -3.95 -10.61
N LEU A 111 9.33 -2.65 -10.94
CA LEU A 111 8.25 -2.10 -11.76
C LEU A 111 8.31 -2.64 -13.19
N ASP A 112 9.50 -2.77 -13.76
CA ASP A 112 9.67 -3.28 -15.12
C ASP A 112 9.34 -4.77 -15.19
N GLU A 113 9.81 -5.59 -14.26
CA GLU A 113 9.40 -7.01 -14.16
C GLU A 113 7.89 -7.19 -14.05
N VAL A 114 7.23 -6.34 -13.26
CA VAL A 114 5.77 -6.37 -13.15
C VAL A 114 5.12 -6.01 -14.48
N ARG A 115 5.58 -4.96 -15.17
CA ARG A 115 5.03 -4.57 -16.48
C ARG A 115 5.27 -5.64 -17.54
N ASP A 116 6.41 -6.31 -17.50
CA ASP A 116 6.76 -7.39 -18.42
C ASP A 116 5.94 -8.66 -18.15
N SER A 117 5.37 -8.82 -16.96
CA SER A 117 4.50 -9.94 -16.61
C SER A 117 3.09 -9.88 -17.21
N ILE A 118 2.74 -8.77 -17.88
CA ILE A 118 1.44 -8.60 -18.54
C ILE A 118 1.27 -9.68 -19.61
N SER A 119 0.29 -10.56 -19.39
CA SER A 119 -0.03 -11.66 -20.31
C SER A 119 -1.31 -11.32 -21.07
N GLY A 120 -1.18 -11.03 -22.37
CA GLY A 120 -2.31 -10.67 -23.23
C GLY A 120 -2.98 -9.36 -22.82
N ASP A 121 -4.30 -9.26 -23.00
CA ASP A 121 -5.09 -8.04 -22.75
C ASP A 121 -5.56 -7.89 -21.29
N GLN A 122 -5.13 -8.75 -20.37
CA GLN A 122 -5.61 -8.75 -18.99
C GLN A 122 -4.71 -7.92 -18.07
N ILE A 123 -5.09 -6.66 -17.86
CA ILE A 123 -4.42 -5.77 -16.91
C ILE A 123 -5.04 -5.95 -15.53
N GLU A 124 -4.23 -6.38 -14.57
CA GLU A 124 -4.57 -6.39 -13.13
C GLU A 124 -4.10 -5.13 -12.37
N ARG A 125 -4.61 -4.94 -11.15
CA ARG A 125 -4.16 -3.89 -10.20
C ARG A 125 -2.64 -3.88 -9.98
N LEU A 126 -2.00 -5.05 -10.03
CA LEU A 126 -0.55 -5.18 -9.86
C LEU A 126 0.23 -4.38 -10.91
N HIS A 127 -0.24 -4.33 -12.15
CA HIS A 127 0.46 -3.64 -13.25
C HIS A 127 0.38 -2.11 -13.15
N LEU A 128 -0.53 -1.58 -12.31
CA LEU A 128 -0.66 -0.15 -12.03
C LEU A 128 0.21 0.29 -10.84
N LEU A 129 1.24 -0.49 -10.49
CA LEU A 129 2.16 -0.15 -9.42
C LEU A 129 2.93 1.14 -9.71
N THR A 130 3.12 1.92 -8.65
CA THR A 130 3.96 3.12 -8.65
C THR A 130 5.12 2.97 -7.69
N LYS A 131 6.18 3.79 -7.86
CA LYS A 131 7.27 3.88 -6.87
C LYS A 131 6.74 4.21 -5.46
N LYS A 132 5.66 4.98 -5.39
CA LYS A 132 5.03 5.32 -4.11
C LYS A 132 4.40 4.10 -3.44
N ASP A 133 3.79 3.19 -4.21
CA ASP A 133 3.27 1.94 -3.69
C ASP A 133 4.39 1.07 -3.09
N LEU A 134 5.52 0.93 -3.80
CA LEU A 134 6.69 0.18 -3.30
C LEU A 134 7.26 0.80 -2.03
N SER A 135 7.39 2.13 -1.98
CA SER A 135 7.82 2.85 -0.78
C SER A 135 6.86 2.66 0.40
N ASN A 136 5.55 2.67 0.17
CA ASN A 136 4.57 2.39 1.21
C ASN A 136 4.66 0.93 1.70
N ILE A 137 4.89 -0.03 0.79
CA ILE A 137 5.11 -1.44 1.14
C ILE A 137 6.37 -1.58 1.99
N GLN A 138 7.49 -1.02 1.55
CA GLN A 138 8.74 -1.01 2.30
C GLN A 138 8.53 -0.50 3.74
N GLN A 139 7.81 0.62 3.89
CA GLN A 139 7.47 1.18 5.21
C GLN A 139 6.56 0.25 6.02
N CYS A 140 5.50 -0.31 5.42
CA CYS A 140 4.59 -1.22 6.12
C CYS A 140 5.27 -2.49 6.63
N PHE A 141 6.31 -2.97 5.94
CA PHE A 141 7.08 -4.14 6.32
C PHE A 141 8.36 -3.79 7.10
N ASN A 142 8.58 -2.50 7.44
CA ASN A 142 9.77 -2.01 8.12
C ASN A 142 11.09 -2.38 7.43
N LEU A 143 11.11 -2.41 6.10
CA LEU A 143 12.27 -2.79 5.26
C LEU A 143 13.15 -1.57 4.92
N ASN A 144 13.03 -0.48 5.66
CA ASN A 144 13.93 0.66 5.52
C ASN A 144 15.27 0.28 6.16
N ASN A 145 16.18 -0.26 5.35
CA ASN A 145 17.54 -0.65 5.75
C ASN A 145 18.58 0.46 5.54
N GLU A 146 18.19 1.62 5.01
CA GLU A 146 19.05 2.78 5.13
C GLU A 146 19.05 3.17 6.60
N SER A 147 20.23 3.05 7.22
CA SER A 147 20.56 3.62 8.53
C SER A 147 19.64 4.80 8.79
N VAL A 148 18.75 4.65 9.78
CA VAL A 148 17.86 5.73 10.19
C VAL A 148 18.77 6.93 10.35
N ARG A 149 18.71 7.87 9.38
CA ARG A 149 19.51 9.09 9.47
C ARG A 149 19.10 9.67 10.80
N HIS A 150 20.05 9.67 11.72
CA HIS A 150 19.76 10.11 13.06
C HIS A 150 19.24 11.53 12.88
N ALA A 151 18.25 11.96 13.67
CA ALA A 151 17.71 13.31 13.53
C ALA A 151 18.81 14.40 13.60
N ASN A 152 19.98 14.03 14.11
CA ASN A 152 21.22 14.80 14.05
C ASN A 152 22.15 14.23 12.95
N ASP A 153 22.22 14.93 11.82
CA ASP A 153 23.06 14.57 10.66
C ASP A 153 24.55 14.38 11.05
N ALA A 154 25.02 15.08 12.09
CA ALA A 154 26.39 14.96 12.61
C ALA A 154 26.76 13.52 12.96
N ILE A 155 25.81 12.80 13.60
CA ILE A 155 26.02 11.44 14.11
C ILE A 155 26.10 10.45 12.96
N SER A 156 25.25 10.63 11.95
CA SER A 156 25.27 9.79 10.75
C SER A 156 26.53 10.01 9.92
N PHE A 157 27.02 11.25 9.84
CA PHE A 157 28.24 11.58 9.13
C PHE A 157 29.49 11.05 9.85
N GLU A 158 29.57 11.18 11.17
CA GLU A 158 30.67 10.60 11.97
C GLU A 158 30.71 9.07 11.89
N ALA A 159 29.55 8.40 11.92
CA ALA A 159 29.48 6.95 11.78
C ALA A 159 30.01 6.49 10.42
N TRP A 160 29.60 7.16 9.34
CA TRP A 160 30.11 6.88 8.00
C TRP A 160 31.63 7.12 7.92
N ILE A 161 32.14 8.22 8.49
CA ILE A 161 33.58 8.51 8.44
C ILE A 161 34.41 7.43 9.10
N LYS A 162 33.98 6.89 10.26
CA LYS A 162 34.67 5.77 10.90
C LYS A 162 34.70 4.50 10.04
N GLU A 163 33.66 4.26 9.25
CA GLU A 163 33.61 3.11 8.34
C GLU A 163 34.60 3.27 7.17
N VAL A 164 34.69 4.46 6.57
CA VAL A 164 35.61 4.73 5.45
C VAL A 164 37.04 5.07 5.88
N GLU A 165 37.30 5.42 7.14
CA GLU A 165 38.65 5.63 7.68
C GLU A 165 39.51 4.37 7.54
N LEU A 166 38.89 3.19 7.71
CA LEU A 166 39.52 1.89 7.51
C LEU A 166 39.93 1.62 6.06
N THR A 167 39.34 2.31 5.09
CA THR A 167 39.65 2.15 3.66
C THR A 167 40.75 3.08 3.17
N GLY A 168 41.23 4.01 4.00
CA GLY A 168 42.24 5.00 3.63
C GLY A 168 41.75 6.10 2.67
N THR A 169 40.43 6.19 2.43
CA THR A 169 39.83 7.16 1.51
C THR A 169 39.75 8.57 2.12
N VAL A 170 39.73 8.68 3.45
CA VAL A 170 39.66 9.95 4.17
C VAL A 170 41.06 10.39 4.58
N LEU A 171 41.55 11.47 3.97
CA LEU A 171 42.84 12.08 4.30
C LEU A 171 42.76 12.97 5.55
N TYR A 172 41.62 13.65 5.74
CA TYR A 172 41.39 14.55 6.86
C TYR A 172 39.89 14.76 7.08
N TYR A 173 39.46 14.74 8.35
CA TYR A 173 38.09 15.06 8.77
C TYR A 173 38.10 15.95 10.00
N LYS A 174 37.30 17.02 9.96
CA LYS A 174 37.05 17.92 11.08
C LYS A 174 35.68 17.62 11.70
N PRO A 175 35.62 17.17 12.96
CA PRO A 175 34.35 16.92 13.65
C PRO A 175 33.54 18.20 13.85
N GLN A 176 32.23 18.05 13.95
CA GLN A 176 31.34 19.19 14.13
C GLN A 176 31.55 19.86 15.51
N ASN A 177 31.68 21.18 15.52
CA ASN A 177 31.96 22.04 16.70
C ASN A 177 33.38 21.97 17.29
N ILE A 178 34.35 21.32 16.63
CA ILE A 178 35.77 21.37 17.04
C ILE A 178 36.54 22.24 16.05
N GLN A 179 37.21 23.30 16.49
CA GLN A 179 38.12 24.06 15.63
C GLN A 179 39.45 23.32 15.50
N SER A 180 39.95 23.15 14.28
CA SER A 180 41.31 22.64 14.07
C SER A 180 42.31 23.77 14.24
N GLU A 181 43.32 23.54 15.07
CA GLU A 181 44.42 24.49 15.28
C GLU A 181 45.33 24.59 14.04
N GLU A 182 45.42 23.52 13.23
CA GLU A 182 46.28 23.42 12.05
C GLU A 182 45.63 24.00 10.79
N HIS A 183 44.30 23.95 10.69
CA HIS A 183 43.54 24.44 9.54
C HIS A 183 42.36 25.31 9.97
N LYS A 184 42.65 26.56 10.37
CA LYS A 184 41.67 27.54 10.86
C LYS A 184 40.62 27.99 9.83
N GLU A 185 40.85 27.69 8.55
CA GLU A 185 39.97 28.08 7.43
C GLU A 185 38.89 27.02 7.12
N LEU A 186 39.00 25.83 7.70
CA LEU A 186 37.98 24.77 7.70
C LEU A 186 37.30 24.74 9.06
#